data_AF-A0A2N0QNV9-F1
#
_entry.id   AF-A0A2N0QNV9-F1
#
_cell.length_a   1.000
_cell.length_b   1.000
_cell.length_c   1.000
_cell.angle_alpha   90.00
_cell.angle_beta   90.00
_cell.angle_gamma   90.00
#
_symmetry.space_group_name_H-M   'P 1'
#
loop_
_entity.id
_entity.type
_entity.pdbx_description
1 polymer ?
#
loop_
_entity_poly.entity_id
_entity_poly.type
_entity_poly.pdbx_seq_one_letter_code
_entity_poly.pdbx_strand_id
1 'polypeptide(L)'
;MSRKEELITECQQLIQIESVLDERNASENTPFGKGPFDALKWMLNKGNEYGFSIKNIDNVAGHIEMGQGEELLGILCHVDVVPAGSGWTYPPFKGEVVDGKLY
;
A
#
# COMPACT_ATOMS: atom_id res chain seq x y z
N MET A 1 5.34 19.07 9.82
CA MET A 1 6.33 18.48 8.90
C MET A 1 6.15 19.11 7.54
N SER A 2 7.13 19.02 6.65
CA SER A 2 6.90 19.38 5.25
C SER A 2 6.11 18.28 4.53
N ARG A 3 5.36 18.62 3.47
CA ARG A 3 4.65 17.63 2.66
C ARG A 3 5.58 16.54 2.10
N LYS A 4 6.84 16.90 1.84
CA LYS A 4 7.87 15.95 1.40
C LYS A 4 8.18 14.91 2.48
N GLU A 5 8.40 15.35 3.72
CA GLU A 5 8.69 14.46 4.86
C GLU A 5 7.52 13.54 5.17
N GLU A 6 6.30 14.06 5.07
CA GLU A 6 5.07 13.27 5.24
C GLU A 6 4.98 12.17 4.18
N LEU A 7 5.14 12.50 2.90
CA LEU A 7 5.11 11.53 1.80
C LEU A 7 6.19 10.44 1.95
N ILE A 8 7.41 10.83 2.34
CA ILE A 8 8.50 9.87 2.58
C ILE A 8 8.13 8.94 3.74
N THR A 9 7.65 9.49 4.85
CA THR A 9 7.28 8.72 6.04
C THR A 9 6.14 7.75 5.75
N GLU A 10 5.11 8.20 5.03
CA GLU A 10 3.98 7.36 4.65
C GLU A 10 4.38 6.27 3.64
N CYS A 11 5.25 6.59 2.69
CA CYS A 11 5.79 5.59 1.78
C CYS A 11 6.62 4.55 2.53
N GLN A 12 7.44 4.95 3.51
CA GLN A 12 8.16 4.02 4.38
C GLN A 12 7.21 3.09 5.16
N GLN A 13 6.14 3.64 5.72
CA GLN A 13 5.13 2.84 6.44
C GLN A 13 4.47 1.79 5.53
N LEU A 14 4.19 2.14 4.27
CA LEU A 14 3.66 1.19 3.30
C LEU A 14 4.70 0.13 2.89
N ILE A 15 5.96 0.52 2.67
CA ILE A 15 7.07 -0.41 2.37
C ILE A 15 7.29 -1.41 3.51
N GLN A 16 7.05 -1.00 4.76
CA GLN A 16 7.17 -1.86 5.94
C GLN A 16 6.09 -2.94 6.03
N ILE A 17 5.08 -2.89 5.16
CA ILE A 17 4.12 -3.97 4.99
C ILE A 17 4.67 -4.91 3.92
N GLU A 18 5.11 -6.09 4.34
CA GLU A 18 5.53 -7.17 3.43
C GLU A 18 4.29 -7.72 2.68
N SER A 19 3.85 -7.01 1.64
CA SER A 19 2.67 -7.31 0.85
C SER A 19 2.92 -8.34 -0.25
N VAL A 20 3.62 -9.41 0.11
CA VAL A 20 3.94 -10.51 -0.79
C VAL A 20 2.79 -11.52 -0.80
N LEU A 21 2.51 -12.09 -1.96
CA LEU A 21 1.56 -13.20 -2.11
C LEU A 21 1.92 -14.37 -1.19
N ASP A 22 1.00 -14.75 -0.31
CA ASP A 22 1.13 -15.90 0.58
C ASP A 22 -0.07 -16.84 0.42
N GLU A 23 0.03 -17.71 -0.58
CA GLU A 23 -0.99 -18.73 -0.87
C GLU A 23 -1.13 -19.76 0.25
N ARG A 24 -0.08 -19.98 1.05
CA ARG A 24 -0.08 -21.00 2.11
C ARG A 24 -0.97 -20.59 3.28
N ASN A 25 -1.05 -19.29 3.54
CA ASN A 25 -1.87 -18.71 4.60
C ASN A 25 -3.06 -17.91 4.04
N ALA A 26 -3.47 -18.19 2.80
CA ALA A 26 -4.65 -17.59 2.19
C ALA A 26 -5.93 -18.02 2.93
N SER A 27 -6.90 -17.11 3.01
CA SER A 27 -8.22 -17.37 3.60
C SER A 27 -9.30 -16.63 2.81
N GLU A 28 -10.57 -16.92 3.08
CA GLU A 28 -11.71 -16.21 2.45
C GLU A 28 -11.63 -14.69 2.66
N ASN A 29 -11.14 -14.23 3.81
CA ASN A 29 -10.98 -12.80 4.11
C ASN A 29 -9.66 -12.21 3.60
N THR A 30 -8.68 -13.06 3.26
CA THR A 30 -7.33 -12.67 2.84
C THR A 30 -6.85 -13.59 1.72
N PRO A 31 -7.46 -13.53 0.53
CA PRO A 31 -7.25 -14.52 -0.53
C PRO A 31 -5.81 -14.56 -1.08
N PHE A 32 -5.04 -13.48 -0.88
CA PHE A 32 -3.62 -13.39 -1.27
C PHE A 32 -2.66 -13.40 -0.08
N GLY A 33 -3.17 -13.79 1.10
CA GLY A 33 -2.44 -13.71 2.35
C GLY A 33 -2.61 -12.36 3.06
N LYS A 34 -2.04 -12.28 4.27
CA LYS A 34 -2.23 -11.14 5.17
C LYS A 34 -1.55 -9.85 4.67
N GLY A 35 -0.38 -9.97 4.03
CA GLY A 35 0.41 -8.84 3.56
C GLY A 35 -0.34 -7.92 2.59
N PRO A 36 -0.80 -8.43 1.43
CA PRO A 36 -1.57 -7.63 0.47
C PRO A 36 -2.83 -7.02 1.09
N PHE A 37 -3.52 -7.76 1.96
CA PHE A 37 -4.68 -7.25 2.69
C PHE A 37 -4.33 -6.08 3.61
N ASP A 38 -3.25 -6.20 4.39
CA ASP A 38 -2.79 -5.14 5.29
C ASP A 38 -2.40 -3.87 4.51
N ALA A 39 -1.73 -4.02 3.36
CA ALA A 39 -1.34 -2.90 2.52
C ALA A 39 -2.55 -2.20 1.90
N LEU A 40 -3.53 -2.96 1.39
CA LEU A 40 -4.80 -2.42 0.91
C LEU A 40 -5.54 -1.67 2.02
N LYS A 41 -5.65 -2.29 3.20
CA LYS A 41 -6.32 -1.68 4.36
C LYS A 41 -5.63 -0.40 4.81
N TRP A 42 -4.29 -0.38 4.82
CA TRP A 42 -3.51 0.81 5.16
C TRP A 42 -3.80 1.95 4.17
N MET A 43 -3.80 1.67 2.86
CA MET A 43 -4.10 2.68 1.83
C MET A 43 -5.51 3.25 1.97
N LEU A 44 -6.51 2.39 2.17
CA LEU A 44 -7.90 2.84 2.36
C LEU A 44 -8.03 3.68 3.64
N ASN A 45 -7.41 3.26 4.74
CA ASN A 45 -7.42 4.06 5.97
C ASN A 45 -6.80 5.44 5.76
N LYS A 46 -5.69 5.53 5.01
CA LYS A 46 -5.06 6.80 4.63
C LYS A 46 -5.97 7.68 3.79
N GLY A 47 -6.66 7.11 2.81
CA GLY A 47 -7.69 7.81 2.04
C GLY A 47 -8.77 8.42 2.94
N ASN A 48 -9.28 7.64 3.88
CA ASN A 48 -10.29 8.09 4.85
C ASN A 48 -9.75 9.16 5.81
N GLU A 49 -8.52 9.03 6.30
CA GLU A 49 -7.83 10.05 7.13
C GLU A 49 -7.70 11.40 6.40
N TYR A 50 -7.51 11.35 5.08
CA TYR A 50 -7.44 12.53 4.21
C TYR A 50 -8.80 13.08 3.79
N GLY A 51 -9.90 12.49 4.30
CA GLY A 51 -11.26 12.95 4.04
C GLY A 51 -11.82 12.51 2.68
N PHE A 52 -11.21 11.51 2.04
CA PHE A 52 -11.74 10.89 0.83
C PHE A 52 -12.78 9.82 1.15
N SER A 53 -13.68 9.58 0.21
CA SER A 53 -14.59 8.44 0.28
C SER A 53 -13.83 7.17 -0.06
N ILE A 54 -14.05 6.10 0.71
CA ILE A 54 -13.37 4.82 0.49
C ILE A 54 -14.36 3.70 0.27
N LYS A 55 -13.96 2.71 -0.52
CA LYS A 55 -14.72 1.48 -0.73
C LYS A 55 -13.78 0.29 -0.71
N ASN A 56 -14.08 -0.71 0.13
CA ASN A 56 -13.42 -2.01 0.08
C ASN A 56 -14.27 -2.97 -0.76
N ILE A 57 -13.64 -3.75 -1.62
CA ILE A 57 -14.25 -4.76 -2.47
C ILE A 57 -13.68 -6.12 -2.07
N ASP A 58 -14.44 -6.86 -1.26
CA ASP A 58 -14.16 -8.23 -0.82
C ASP A 58 -12.73 -8.46 -0.32
N ASN A 59 -12.11 -7.44 0.27
CA ASN A 59 -10.71 -7.44 0.74
C ASN A 59 -9.66 -7.74 -0.35
N VAL A 60 -10.05 -7.64 -1.62
CA VAL A 60 -9.21 -7.89 -2.81
C VAL A 60 -8.80 -6.59 -3.48
N ALA A 61 -9.69 -5.60 -3.48
CA ALA A 61 -9.46 -4.29 -4.09
C ALA A 61 -10.15 -3.19 -3.29
N GLY A 62 -9.87 -1.95 -3.65
CA GLY A 62 -10.58 -0.82 -3.07
C GLY A 62 -10.41 0.46 -3.85
N HIS A 63 -11.31 1.40 -3.58
CA HIS A 63 -11.33 2.72 -4.19
C HIS A 63 -11.08 3.78 -3.13
N ILE A 64 -10.36 4.82 -3.53
CA ILE A 64 -10.25 6.09 -2.82
C ILE A 64 -10.75 7.15 -3.80
N GLU A 65 -11.86 7.79 -3.47
CA GLU A 65 -12.63 8.62 -4.39
C GLU A 65 -12.55 10.10 -3.99
N MET A 66 -12.31 10.95 -4.99
CA MET A 66 -12.32 12.40 -4.84
C MET A 66 -13.01 13.06 -6.04
N GLY A 67 -13.68 14.19 -5.81
CA GLY A 67 -14.42 14.91 -6.84
C GLY A 67 -15.83 14.38 -7.09
N GLN A 68 -16.52 15.00 -8.05
CA GLN A 68 -17.89 14.69 -8.44
C GLN A 68 -18.10 15.08 -9.92
N GLY A 69 -18.94 14.35 -10.65
CA GLY A 69 -19.22 14.63 -12.06
C GLY A 69 -19.87 13.45 -12.77
N GLU A 70 -20.22 13.64 -14.04
CA GLU A 70 -20.74 12.58 -14.91
C GLU A 70 -19.64 11.64 -15.42
N GLU A 71 -18.42 12.16 -15.57
CA GLU A 71 -17.25 11.42 -16.02
C GLU A 71 -16.35 11.01 -14.85
N LEU A 72 -15.68 9.85 -15.00
CA LEU A 72 -14.78 9.29 -14.01
C LEU A 72 -13.37 9.16 -14.59
N LEU A 73 -12.37 9.75 -13.91
CA LEU A 73 -10.96 9.47 -14.15
C LEU A 73 -10.48 8.37 -13.18
N GLY A 74 -10.11 7.22 -13.71
CA GLY A 74 -9.52 6.12 -12.94
C GLY A 74 -8.00 6.19 -12.91
N ILE A 75 -7.40 6.05 -11.72
CA ILE A 75 -5.98 5.81 -11.54
C ILE A 75 -5.83 4.42 -10.91
N LEU A 76 -5.34 3.46 -11.70
CA LEU A 76 -5.16 2.09 -11.24
C LEU A 76 -3.74 1.92 -10.70
N CYS A 77 -3.65 1.43 -9.47
CA CYS A 77 -2.42 1.11 -8.76
C CYS A 77 -2.52 -0.30 -8.17
N HIS A 78 -1.39 -0.88 -7.79
CA HIS A 78 -1.32 -2.11 -7.02
C HIS A 78 -0.53 -1.86 -5.73
N VAL A 79 -0.77 -2.70 -4.72
CA VAL A 79 -0.13 -2.58 -3.39
C VAL A 79 0.59 -3.85 -2.97
N ASP A 80 0.41 -4.95 -3.73
CA ASP A 80 1.20 -6.16 -3.62
C ASP A 80 2.56 -6.01 -4.28
N VAL A 81 3.52 -6.78 -3.80
CA VAL A 81 4.90 -6.77 -4.29
C VAL A 81 5.42 -8.20 -4.49
N VAL A 82 6.49 -8.31 -5.27
CA VAL A 82 7.19 -9.58 -5.45
C VAL A 82 8.00 -9.94 -4.20
N PRO A 83 8.24 -11.24 -3.93
CA PRO A 83 9.11 -11.66 -2.83
C PRO A 83 10.48 -10.99 -2.91
N ALA A 84 10.99 -10.54 -1.77
CA ALA A 84 12.35 -10.05 -1.70
C ALA A 84 13.33 -11.20 -1.99
N GLY A 85 14.14 -11.04 -3.05
CA GLY A 85 15.24 -11.96 -3.35
C GLY A 85 16.39 -11.81 -2.36
N SER A 86 17.56 -12.35 -2.73
CA SER A 86 18.80 -12.18 -1.97
C SER A 86 19.63 -11.00 -2.48
N GLY A 87 20.66 -10.61 -1.72
CA GLY A 87 21.65 -9.61 -2.15
C GLY A 87 21.32 -8.16 -1.80
N TRP A 88 20.31 -7.93 -0.96
CA TRP A 88 19.96 -6.60 -0.49
C TRP A 88 21.05 -5.99 0.41
N THR A 89 21.39 -4.73 0.14
CA THR A 89 22.28 -3.94 1.02
C THR A 89 21.54 -3.41 2.25
N TYR A 90 20.25 -3.08 2.11
CA TYR A 90 19.36 -2.64 3.18
C TYR A 90 18.18 -3.62 3.31
N PRO A 91 17.62 -3.84 4.50
CA PRO A 91 16.49 -4.77 4.62
C PRO A 91 15.31 -4.32 3.73
N PRO A 92 14.76 -5.21 2.89
CA PRO A 92 13.86 -4.86 1.78
C PRO A 92 12.55 -4.19 2.22
N PHE A 93 12.08 -4.49 3.43
CA PHE A 93 10.84 -3.94 3.98
C PHE A 93 11.13 -2.96 5.13
N LYS A 94 12.30 -2.31 5.16
CA LYS A 94 12.60 -1.28 6.16
C LYS A 94 12.21 0.12 5.69
N GLY A 95 12.26 0.37 4.39
CA GLY A 95 12.13 1.72 3.83
C GLY A 95 13.32 2.59 4.24
N GLU A 96 14.55 2.16 3.97
CA GLU A 96 15.75 2.89 4.40
C GLU A 96 15.99 4.12 3.53
N VAL A 97 16.19 5.29 4.15
CA VAL A 97 16.57 6.51 3.41
C VAL A 97 18.09 6.70 3.49
N VAL A 98 18.78 6.55 2.36
CA VAL A 98 20.23 6.75 2.26
C VAL A 98 20.56 7.68 1.09
N ASP A 99 21.34 8.73 1.36
CA ASP A 99 21.80 9.72 0.38
C ASP A 99 20.65 10.27 -0.50
N GLY A 100 19.50 10.54 0.12
CA GLY A 100 18.32 11.10 -0.54
C GLY A 100 17.50 10.11 -1.37
N LYS A 101 17.77 8.80 -1.27
CA LYS A 101 17.03 7.73 -1.92
C LYS A 101 16.34 6.86 -0.88
N LEU A 102 15.11 6.44 -1.16
CA LEU A 102 14.35 5.50 -0.35
C LEU A 102 14.50 4.10 -0.96
N TYR A 103 14.98 3.15 -0.15
CA TYR A 103 15.20 1.74 -0.50
C TYR A 103 14.27 0.82 0.27
#